data_AF-A0A2V5VWU0-F1
#
_entry.id   AF-A0A2V5VWU0-F1
#
_cell.length_a   1.000
_cell.length_b   1.000
_cell.length_c   1.000
_cell.angle_alpha   90.00
_cell.angle_beta   90.00
_cell.angle_gamma   90.00
#
_symmetry.space_group_name_H-M   'P 1'
#
loop_
_entity.id
_entity.type
_entity.pdbx_description
1 polymer ?
#
loop_
_entity_poly.entity_id
_entity_poly.type
_entity_poly.pdbx_seq_one_letter_code
_entity_poly.pdbx_strand_id
1 'polypeptide(L)'
;MIDSTGFHYSSGGFDPDNLTTNDIYRVNLDYTASNSNLVMTLTRNNEMFVSNRVAQLGGSFTDFRVDAISISSYSQAGQDTNNHGGVIYAGSILAHGTVDNFAVTLPPPPVQDLSGAFSNGLWHAQFTSRSNWLYTLERTTNFVSWRAVAASMSGNATNLLLQDTNAPEDKGFYRVHAERP
;
A
#
# COMPACT_ATOMS: atom_id res chain seq x y z
N MET A 1 12.31 -6.52 -1.34
CA MET A 1 10.91 -6.44 -0.88
C MET A 1 10.51 -7.77 -0.25
N ILE A 2 9.68 -7.79 0.80
CA ILE A 2 9.17 -9.00 1.46
C ILE A 2 7.63 -8.89 1.53
N ASP A 3 6.91 -9.99 1.38
CA ASP A 3 5.44 -10.03 1.46
C ASP A 3 4.91 -10.01 2.91
N SER A 4 3.59 -9.99 3.08
CA SER A 4 2.96 -9.92 4.41
C SER A 4 3.17 -11.18 5.27
N THR A 5 3.52 -12.32 4.66
CA THR A 5 3.84 -13.55 5.38
C THR A 5 5.26 -13.57 5.94
N GLY A 6 6.15 -12.73 5.40
CA GLY A 6 7.57 -12.72 5.76
C GLY A 6 8.41 -13.80 5.06
N PHE A 7 7.80 -14.66 4.25
CA PHE A 7 8.45 -15.83 3.65
C PHE A 7 8.79 -15.64 2.16
N HIS A 8 8.17 -14.67 1.49
CA HIS A 8 8.44 -14.42 0.08
C HIS A 8 9.19 -13.11 -0.09
N TYR A 9 10.35 -13.18 -0.73
CA TYR A 9 11.19 -12.01 -0.99
C TYR A 9 11.43 -11.84 -2.49
N SER A 10 11.57 -10.58 -2.90
CA SER A 10 12.04 -10.21 -4.23
C SER A 10 13.36 -9.45 -4.05
N SER A 11 14.34 -9.79 -4.88
CA SER A 11 15.57 -9.01 -5.06
C SER A 11 15.28 -7.63 -5.68
N GLY A 12 14.01 -7.34 -5.97
CA GLY A 12 13.54 -6.16 -6.68
C GLY A 12 14.09 -4.84 -6.17
N GLY A 13 14.03 -3.86 -7.06
CA GLY A 13 14.69 -2.57 -6.93
C GLY A 13 15.15 -2.11 -8.31
N PHE A 14 15.66 -0.90 -8.35
CA PHE A 14 16.25 -0.33 -9.55
C PHE A 14 17.64 0.17 -9.17
N ASP A 15 18.62 -0.16 -10.00
CA ASP A 15 19.94 0.44 -9.93
C ASP A 15 20.09 1.33 -11.18
N PRO A 16 19.55 2.56 -11.15
CA PRO A 16 19.88 3.51 -12.21
C PRO A 16 21.38 3.81 -12.09
N ASP A 17 22.06 3.98 -13.23
CA ASP A 17 23.47 4.42 -13.23
C ASP A 17 23.70 5.59 -12.26
N ASN A 18 24.91 5.65 -11.68
CA ASN A 18 25.27 6.59 -10.62
C ASN A 18 24.66 7.99 -10.80
N LEU A 19 23.80 8.38 -9.84
CA LEU A 19 23.26 9.73 -9.77
C LEU A 19 24.39 10.73 -9.55
N THR A 20 24.37 11.84 -10.28
CA THR A 20 25.36 12.91 -10.17
C THR A 20 24.84 14.06 -9.33
N THR A 21 25.75 14.78 -8.69
CA THR A 21 25.42 15.96 -7.89
C THR A 21 25.02 17.14 -8.78
N ASN A 22 24.19 18.04 -8.24
CA ASN A 22 23.72 19.28 -8.89
C ASN A 22 22.75 19.09 -10.06
N ASP A 23 22.22 17.89 -10.24
CA ASP A 23 21.13 17.61 -11.17
C ASP A 23 19.78 17.53 -10.46
N ILE A 24 18.72 17.89 -11.17
CA ILE A 24 17.34 17.70 -10.71
C ILE A 24 16.82 16.39 -11.27
N TYR A 25 16.45 15.48 -10.38
CA TYR A 25 15.85 14.21 -10.72
C TYR A 25 14.34 14.21 -10.42
N ARG A 26 13.51 13.80 -11.39
CA ARG A 26 12.11 13.47 -11.14
C ARG A 26 11.92 11.97 -11.29
N VAL A 27 11.63 11.32 -10.17
CA VAL A 27 11.36 9.89 -10.08
C VAL A 27 9.85 9.68 -10.12
N ASN A 28 9.35 8.83 -11.02
CA ASN A 28 8.00 8.29 -10.96
C ASN A 28 8.07 6.78 -10.76
N LEU A 29 7.21 6.29 -9.88
CA LEU A 29 7.06 4.87 -9.54
C LEU A 29 5.60 4.48 -9.69
N ASP A 30 5.32 3.63 -10.67
CA ASP A 30 3.97 3.21 -11.03
C ASP A 30 3.80 1.71 -10.79
N TYR A 31 3.05 1.34 -9.75
CA TYR A 31 2.74 -0.06 -9.46
C TYR A 31 1.39 -0.48 -10.06
N THR A 32 1.39 -1.60 -10.79
CA THR A 32 0.18 -2.20 -11.36
C THR A 32 -0.08 -3.57 -10.76
N ALA A 33 -1.14 -3.69 -9.96
CA ALA A 33 -1.44 -4.92 -9.24
C ALA A 33 -1.75 -6.13 -10.16
N SER A 34 -2.38 -5.90 -11.32
CA SER A 34 -2.80 -6.99 -12.22
C SER A 34 -1.63 -7.73 -12.88
N ASN A 35 -0.45 -7.11 -12.95
CA ASN A 35 0.76 -7.73 -13.49
C ASN A 35 1.92 -7.75 -12.49
N SER A 36 1.69 -7.26 -11.26
CA SER A 36 2.70 -7.19 -10.19
C SER A 36 3.98 -6.43 -10.59
N ASN A 37 3.87 -5.47 -11.51
CA ASN A 37 4.98 -4.66 -11.97
C ASN A 37 5.01 -3.33 -11.23
N LEU A 38 6.18 -2.98 -10.71
CA LEU A 38 6.57 -1.61 -10.41
C LEU A 38 7.37 -1.08 -11.60
N VAL A 39 6.96 0.02 -12.20
CA VAL A 39 7.66 0.67 -13.31
C VAL A 39 8.29 1.96 -12.80
N MET A 40 9.58 2.15 -13.04
CA MET A 40 10.28 3.40 -12.77
C MET A 40 10.52 4.17 -14.07
N THR A 41 10.23 5.47 -14.01
CA THR A 41 10.78 6.46 -14.95
C THR A 41 11.56 7.52 -14.17
N LEU A 42 12.66 7.98 -14.75
CA LEU A 42 13.52 8.99 -14.16
C LEU A 42 13.88 10.02 -15.22
N THR A 43 13.62 11.29 -14.96
CA THR A 43 14.21 12.38 -15.74
C THR A 43 15.35 13.01 -14.97
N ARG A 44 16.37 13.48 -15.69
CA ARG A 44 17.48 14.29 -15.19
C ARG A 44 17.45 15.62 -15.93
N ASN A 45 17.31 16.72 -15.20
CA ASN A 45 17.15 18.07 -15.76
C ASN A 45 16.08 18.14 -16.87
N ASN A 46 14.93 17.51 -16.61
CA ASN A 46 13.78 17.39 -17.52
C ASN A 46 14.01 16.53 -18.78
N GLU A 47 15.18 15.94 -18.96
CA GLU A 47 15.44 14.97 -20.04
C GLU A 47 15.29 13.53 -19.53
N MET A 48 14.85 12.62 -20.38
CA MET A 48 14.69 11.21 -20.01
C MET A 48 16.06 10.60 -19.68
N PHE A 49 16.21 10.09 -18.46
CA PHE A 49 17.45 9.44 -18.00
C PHE A 49 17.26 7.93 -17.89
N VAL A 50 16.13 7.49 -17.33
CA VAL A 50 15.75 6.07 -17.25
C VAL A 50 14.32 5.91 -17.72
N SER A 51 14.12 5.06 -18.73
CA SER A 51 12.79 4.71 -19.24
C SER A 51 12.43 3.27 -18.91
N ASN A 52 11.20 3.08 -18.43
CA ASN A 52 10.52 1.78 -18.31
C ASN A 52 11.35 0.68 -17.64
N ARG A 53 12.11 1.02 -16.59
CA ARG A 53 12.72 -0.01 -15.75
C ARG A 53 11.60 -0.71 -14.99
N VAL A 54 11.54 -2.03 -15.08
CA VAL A 54 10.49 -2.83 -14.43
C VAL A 54 11.10 -3.67 -13.32
N ALA A 55 10.55 -3.55 -12.12
CA ALA A 55 10.76 -4.48 -11.02
C ALA A 55 9.48 -5.29 -10.84
N GLN A 56 9.59 -6.62 -10.84
CA GLN A 56 8.45 -7.51 -10.67
C GLN A 56 8.47 -8.13 -9.29
N LEU A 57 7.29 -8.25 -8.66
CA LEU A 57 7.15 -9.15 -7.54
C LEU A 57 7.17 -10.59 -8.07
N GLY A 58 7.84 -11.48 -7.35
CA GLY A 58 7.86 -12.89 -7.73
C GLY A 58 6.46 -13.50 -7.63
N GLY A 59 6.17 -14.51 -8.46
CA GLY A 59 4.85 -15.16 -8.50
C GLY A 59 4.41 -15.84 -7.19
N SER A 60 5.29 -15.94 -6.20
CA SER A 60 4.98 -16.44 -4.85
C SER A 60 4.47 -15.35 -3.90
N PHE A 61 4.50 -14.07 -4.27
CA PHE A 61 3.94 -13.00 -3.42
C PHE A 61 2.43 -13.16 -3.31
N THR A 62 1.91 -13.20 -2.09
CA THR A 62 0.47 -13.30 -1.83
C THR A 62 -0.20 -11.93 -1.70
N ASP A 63 0.55 -10.91 -1.29
CA ASP A 63 0.06 -9.54 -1.09
C ASP A 63 1.23 -8.54 -1.17
N PHE A 64 0.93 -7.29 -1.53
CA PHE A 64 1.87 -6.16 -1.50
C PHE A 64 1.17 -4.89 -1.02
N ARG A 65 1.64 -4.36 0.11
CA ARG A 65 1.12 -3.13 0.73
C ARG A 65 2.26 -2.18 1.00
N VAL A 66 2.05 -0.90 0.70
CA VAL A 66 2.98 0.18 1.06
C VAL A 66 2.36 0.94 2.22
N ASP A 67 3.04 0.97 3.35
CA ASP A 67 2.67 1.71 4.56
C ASP A 67 3.59 2.91 4.83
N ALA A 68 4.85 2.81 4.41
CA ALA A 68 5.87 3.85 4.56
C ALA A 68 6.75 3.97 3.31
N ILE A 69 7.30 5.17 3.12
CA ILE A 69 8.30 5.48 2.10
C ILE A 69 9.50 6.11 2.80
N SER A 70 10.69 5.64 2.42
CA SER A 70 11.97 6.19 2.90
C SER A 70 12.82 6.61 1.73
N ILE A 71 13.51 7.74 1.89
CA ILE A 71 14.54 8.22 0.98
C ILE A 71 15.86 8.08 1.73
N SER A 72 16.72 7.22 1.22
CA SER A 72 17.98 6.85 1.87
C SER A 72 19.14 7.04 0.90
N SER A 73 20.26 7.53 1.41
CA SER A 73 21.50 7.64 0.65
C SER A 73 22.39 6.44 0.95
N TYR A 74 22.70 5.69 -0.10
CA TYR A 74 23.46 4.45 -0.01
C TYR A 74 24.53 4.40 -1.12
N SER A 75 25.67 3.78 -0.82
CA SER A 75 26.75 3.46 -1.75
C SER A 75 26.95 1.96 -1.77
N GLN A 76 26.99 1.37 -2.97
CA GLN A 76 27.46 -0.01 -3.15
C GLN A 76 28.99 -0.11 -3.11
N ALA A 77 29.71 1.01 -3.28
CA ALA A 77 31.16 1.05 -3.15
C ALA A 77 31.57 0.90 -1.68
N GLY A 78 32.51 -0.01 -1.40
CA GLY A 78 33.00 -0.28 -0.04
C GLY A 78 32.20 -1.31 0.75
N GLN A 79 31.42 -2.18 0.10
CA GLN A 79 30.98 -3.45 0.70
C GLN A 79 32.18 -4.38 0.93
N ASP A 80 33.06 -4.00 1.85
CA ASP A 80 34.24 -4.78 2.18
C ASP A 80 33.83 -6.08 2.87
N THR A 81 34.40 -7.18 2.40
CA THR A 81 34.48 -8.40 3.19
C THR A 81 35.42 -8.13 4.37
N ASN A 82 34.99 -8.38 5.60
CA ASN A 82 35.94 -8.38 6.71
C ASN A 82 36.96 -9.52 6.53
N ASN A 83 38.09 -9.44 7.23
CA ASN A 83 39.15 -10.47 7.22
C ASN A 83 38.69 -11.87 7.72
N HIS A 84 37.40 -12.04 8.04
CA HIS A 84 36.77 -13.29 8.47
C HIS A 84 35.74 -13.82 7.45
N GLY A 85 35.74 -13.30 6.21
CA GLY A 85 34.85 -13.79 5.15
C GLY A 85 33.39 -13.38 5.30
N GLY A 86 33.07 -12.46 6.22
CA GLY A 86 31.74 -11.87 6.39
C GLY A 86 31.60 -10.55 5.62
N VAL A 87 30.48 -10.35 4.94
CA VAL A 87 30.14 -9.07 4.30
C VAL A 87 29.89 -8.03 5.39
N ILE A 88 30.67 -6.94 5.43
CA ILE A 88 30.28 -5.77 6.22
C ILE A 88 29.25 -5.02 5.37
N TYR A 89 27.98 -5.05 5.77
CA TYR A 89 26.94 -4.21 5.18
C TYR A 89 27.12 -2.75 5.63
N ALA A 90 28.18 -2.09 5.18
CA ALA A 90 28.44 -0.67 5.36
C ALA A 90 28.25 0.02 4.01
N GLY A 91 27.12 0.69 3.82
CA GLY A 91 26.90 1.50 2.62
C GLY A 91 26.05 2.73 2.85
N SER A 92 25.60 3.00 4.08
CA SER A 92 24.99 4.30 4.38
C SER A 92 26.05 5.39 4.24
N ILE A 93 25.71 6.43 3.48
CA ILE A 93 26.59 7.58 3.27
C ILE A 93 25.89 8.85 3.72
N LEU A 94 26.67 9.83 4.17
CA LEU A 94 26.18 11.20 4.33
C LEU A 94 26.08 11.85 2.95
N ALA A 95 24.87 12.23 2.56
CA ALA A 95 24.62 13.06 1.39
C ALA A 95 23.71 14.23 1.77
N HIS A 96 23.85 15.33 1.04
CA HIS A 96 23.02 16.52 1.20
C HIS A 96 22.24 16.77 -0.08
N GLY A 97 20.98 17.15 0.07
CA GLY A 97 20.10 17.45 -1.04
C GLY A 97 18.73 17.91 -0.54
N THR A 98 17.87 18.21 -1.49
CA THR A 98 16.48 18.61 -1.24
C THR A 98 15.54 17.66 -1.98
N VAL A 99 14.45 17.30 -1.32
CA VAL A 99 13.33 16.57 -1.93
C VAL A 99 12.14 17.51 -1.89
N ASP A 100 11.46 17.66 -3.01
CA ASP A 100 10.28 18.49 -3.14
C ASP A 100 9.30 17.87 -4.15
N ASN A 101 8.07 18.39 -4.17
CA ASN A 101 6.99 17.97 -5.07
C ASN A 101 6.68 16.47 -4.97
N PHE A 102 6.64 15.98 -3.74
CA PHE A 102 6.30 14.61 -3.39
C PHE A 102 4.78 14.40 -3.49
N ALA A 103 4.36 13.41 -4.28
CA ALA A 103 2.96 13.07 -4.46
C ALA A 103 2.78 11.55 -4.42
N VAL A 104 1.70 11.10 -3.77
CA VAL A 104 1.28 9.71 -3.76
C VAL A 104 -0.15 9.67 -4.27
N THR A 105 -0.35 8.93 -5.37
CA THR A 105 -1.68 8.71 -5.96
C THR A 105 -2.06 7.26 -5.75
N LEU A 106 -3.18 7.04 -5.07
CA LEU A 106 -3.73 5.70 -4.83
C LEU A 106 -4.99 5.50 -5.68
N PRO A 107 -5.32 4.27 -6.10
CA PRO A 107 -6.63 3.97 -6.62
C PRO A 107 -7.71 4.36 -5.60
N PRO A 108 -8.93 4.75 -6.04
CA PRO A 108 -10.02 5.02 -5.11
C PRO A 108 -10.22 3.85 -4.14
N PRO A 109 -10.49 4.10 -2.85
CA PRO A 109 -10.64 3.03 -1.88
C PRO A 109 -11.90 2.19 -2.16
N PRO A 110 -11.94 0.94 -1.67
CA PRO A 110 -13.12 0.08 -1.83
C PRO A 110 -14.37 0.62 -1.11
N VAL A 111 -14.21 1.48 -0.10
CA VAL A 111 -15.28 2.17 0.62
C VAL A 111 -15.03 3.68 0.49
N GLN A 112 -15.99 4.41 -0.06
CA GLN A 112 -15.96 5.88 -0.20
C GLN A 112 -17.19 6.48 0.46
N ASP A 113 -17.12 7.75 0.90
CA ASP A 113 -18.27 8.50 1.45
C ASP A 113 -18.98 7.78 2.62
N LEU A 114 -18.23 7.08 3.47
CA LEU A 114 -18.79 6.31 4.58
C LEU A 114 -19.48 7.22 5.59
N SER A 115 -20.75 6.94 5.84
CA SER A 115 -21.55 7.52 6.90
C SER A 115 -22.22 6.43 7.73
N GLY A 116 -22.42 6.70 9.01
CA GLY A 116 -23.07 5.80 9.94
C GLY A 116 -24.13 6.52 10.74
N ALA A 117 -25.33 5.94 10.86
CA ALA A 117 -26.43 6.55 11.61
C ALA A 117 -27.41 5.48 12.12
N PHE A 118 -28.13 5.82 13.19
CA PHE A 118 -29.31 5.06 13.58
C PHE A 118 -30.52 5.48 12.75
N SER A 119 -31.30 4.51 12.28
CA SER A 119 -32.61 4.74 11.68
C SER A 119 -33.55 3.63 12.12
N ASN A 120 -34.74 4.00 12.60
CA ASN A 120 -35.71 3.06 13.20
C ASN A 120 -35.12 2.16 14.30
N GLY A 121 -34.18 2.69 15.09
CA GLY A 121 -33.52 1.97 16.18
C GLY A 121 -32.42 0.98 15.73
N LEU A 122 -32.15 0.88 14.44
CA LEU A 122 -31.09 0.02 13.88
C LEU A 122 -29.91 0.87 13.42
N TRP A 123 -28.69 0.36 13.61
CA TRP A 123 -27.49 1.03 13.14
C TRP A 123 -27.27 0.70 11.65
N HIS A 124 -27.02 1.73 10.84
CA HIS A 124 -26.78 1.62 9.41
C HIS A 124 -25.41 2.22 9.01
N ALA A 125 -24.71 1.53 8.09
CA ALA A 125 -23.58 2.04 7.32
C ALA A 125 -24.03 2.32 5.91
N GLN A 126 -23.78 3.52 5.42
CA GLN A 126 -24.02 3.91 4.03
C GLN A 126 -22.72 4.41 3.41
N PHE A 127 -22.37 3.91 2.22
CA PHE A 127 -21.13 4.26 1.53
C PHE A 127 -21.24 3.98 0.03
N THR A 128 -20.39 4.62 -0.76
CA THR A 128 -20.20 4.31 -2.18
C THR A 128 -19.33 3.06 -2.31
N SER A 129 -19.91 1.98 -2.83
CA SER A 129 -19.27 0.67 -3.03
C SER A 129 -18.63 0.52 -4.42
N ARG A 130 -17.90 -0.57 -4.65
CA ARG A 130 -17.35 -0.98 -5.94
C ARG A 130 -17.88 -2.36 -6.33
N SER A 131 -18.16 -2.58 -7.62
CA SER A 131 -18.47 -3.92 -8.13
C SER A 131 -17.30 -4.88 -7.95
N ASN A 132 -17.58 -6.18 -7.85
CA ASN A 132 -16.59 -7.25 -7.64
C ASN A 132 -15.85 -7.18 -6.29
N TRP A 133 -16.50 -6.59 -5.28
CA TRP A 133 -16.08 -6.61 -3.89
C TRP A 133 -17.23 -7.13 -3.04
N LEU A 134 -16.90 -7.79 -1.93
CA LEU A 134 -17.83 -8.25 -0.93
C LEU A 134 -17.67 -7.40 0.33
N TYR A 135 -18.78 -6.91 0.89
CA TYR A 135 -18.78 -6.00 2.02
C TYR A 135 -19.50 -6.61 3.21
N THR A 136 -18.85 -6.59 4.36
CA THR A 136 -19.39 -7.13 5.62
C THR A 136 -19.42 -6.02 6.66
N LEU A 137 -20.57 -5.82 7.30
CA LEU A 137 -20.64 -4.97 8.48
C LEU A 137 -20.18 -5.76 9.68
N GLU A 138 -19.16 -5.25 10.35
CA GLU A 138 -18.59 -5.87 11.53
C GLU A 138 -18.71 -4.96 12.74
N ARG A 139 -18.84 -5.59 13.91
CA ARG A 139 -18.96 -4.91 15.19
C ARG A 139 -17.94 -5.44 16.18
N THR A 140 -17.44 -4.53 17.01
CA THR A 140 -16.59 -4.84 18.16
C THR A 140 -17.05 -4.07 19.39
N THR A 141 -16.70 -4.57 20.58
CA THR A 141 -16.84 -3.86 21.86
C THR A 141 -15.50 -3.63 22.55
N ASN A 142 -14.40 -4.18 22.00
CA ASN A 142 -13.08 -4.17 22.62
C ASN A 142 -11.93 -3.85 21.66
N PHE A 143 -12.20 -3.63 20.36
CA PHE A 143 -11.23 -3.44 19.28
C PHE A 143 -10.27 -4.61 19.02
N VAL A 144 -10.43 -5.73 19.73
CA VAL A 144 -9.64 -6.96 19.55
C VAL A 144 -10.40 -7.95 18.67
N SER A 145 -11.65 -8.23 19.02
CA SER A 145 -12.50 -9.18 18.30
C SER A 145 -13.56 -8.44 17.50
N TRP A 146 -13.54 -8.63 16.18
CA TRP A 146 -14.56 -8.14 15.26
C TRP A 146 -15.42 -9.32 14.82
N ARG A 147 -16.73 -9.14 14.79
CA ARG A 147 -17.68 -10.13 14.29
C ARG A 147 -18.60 -9.53 13.24
N ALA A 148 -18.92 -10.30 12.22
CA ALA A 148 -19.99 -9.95 11.29
C ALA A 148 -21.33 -9.82 12.05
N VAL A 149 -22.06 -8.74 11.79
CA VAL A 149 -23.42 -8.51 12.33
C VAL A 149 -24.50 -8.59 11.25
N ALA A 150 -24.10 -8.74 9.99
CA ALA A 150 -24.97 -8.95 8.85
C ALA A 150 -24.30 -9.92 7.86
N ALA A 151 -25.12 -10.52 6.99
CA ALA A 151 -24.61 -11.25 5.84
C ALA A 151 -23.85 -10.29 4.91
N SER A 152 -22.75 -10.78 4.33
CA SER A 152 -21.96 -9.99 3.40
C SER A 152 -22.74 -9.70 2.12
N MET A 153 -22.55 -8.50 1.57
CA MET A 153 -23.25 -8.05 0.36
C MET A 153 -22.26 -7.71 -0.74
N SER A 154 -22.57 -8.12 -1.97
CA SER A 154 -21.81 -7.73 -3.15
C SER A 154 -21.97 -6.23 -3.41
N GLY A 155 -20.86 -5.55 -3.69
CA GLY A 155 -20.88 -4.17 -4.12
C GLY A 155 -21.53 -3.99 -5.49
N ASN A 156 -22.14 -2.84 -5.66
CA ASN A 156 -23.00 -2.51 -6.81
C ASN A 156 -22.51 -1.26 -7.58
N ALA A 157 -21.28 -0.82 -7.32
CA ALA A 157 -20.68 0.41 -7.87
C ALA A 157 -21.44 1.71 -7.57
N THR A 158 -22.37 1.66 -6.63
CA THR A 158 -23.13 2.81 -6.13
C THR A 158 -23.25 2.71 -4.61
N ASN A 159 -24.13 3.50 -4.05
CA ASN A 159 -24.46 3.50 -2.65
C ASN A 159 -24.92 2.11 -2.16
N LEU A 160 -24.25 1.59 -1.14
CA LEU A 160 -24.59 0.33 -0.46
C LEU A 160 -24.92 0.64 1.01
N LEU A 161 -25.95 -0.02 1.52
CA LEU A 161 -26.46 0.12 2.88
C LEU A 161 -26.30 -1.20 3.63
N LEU A 162 -25.42 -1.27 4.61
CA LEU A 162 -25.34 -2.41 5.53
C LEU A 162 -26.02 -2.04 6.86
N GLN A 163 -26.75 -2.98 7.46
CA GLN A 163 -27.52 -2.73 8.68
C GLN A 163 -27.23 -3.80 9.74
N ASP A 164 -27.17 -3.38 11.00
CA ASP A 164 -27.14 -4.29 12.15
C ASP A 164 -28.57 -4.48 12.67
N THR A 165 -29.18 -5.62 12.36
CA THR A 165 -30.55 -5.95 12.80
C THR A 165 -30.61 -6.42 14.25
N ASN A 166 -29.47 -6.60 14.91
CA ASN A 166 -29.36 -7.05 16.30
C ASN A 166 -28.38 -6.15 17.05
N ALA A 167 -28.62 -4.84 16.98
CA ALA A 167 -27.81 -3.83 17.65
C ALA A 167 -27.66 -4.17 19.15
N PRO A 168 -26.48 -3.97 19.75
CA PRO A 168 -26.28 -4.32 21.15
C PRO A 168 -27.08 -3.37 22.05
N GLU A 169 -27.46 -3.85 23.24
CA GLU A 169 -28.15 -3.02 24.25
C GLU A 169 -27.25 -1.89 24.81
N ASP A 170 -25.93 -2.03 24.67
CA ASP A 170 -24.90 -1.06 25.08
C ASP A 170 -24.05 -0.57 23.89
N LYS A 171 -22.90 0.05 24.13
CA LYS A 171 -22.00 0.61 23.12
C LYS A 171 -21.33 -0.47 22.26
N GLY A 172 -21.36 -0.25 20.95
CA GLY A 172 -20.60 -1.01 19.96
C GLY A 172 -19.90 -0.08 18.98
N PHE A 173 -18.76 -0.51 18.46
CA PHE A 173 -18.05 0.15 17.38
C PHE A 173 -18.19 -0.66 16.10
N TYR A 174 -18.30 0.02 14.96
CA TYR A 174 -18.60 -0.58 13.67
C TYR A 174 -17.49 -0.32 12.68
N ARG A 175 -17.27 -1.26 11.76
CA ARG A 175 -16.46 -1.07 10.54
C ARG A 175 -17.10 -1.78 9.37
N VAL A 176 -16.84 -1.27 8.17
CA VAL A 176 -17.13 -1.98 6.93
C VAL A 176 -15.86 -2.70 6.49
N HIS A 177 -15.89 -4.04 6.52
CA HIS A 177 -14.83 -4.86 5.96
C HIS A 177 -15.13 -5.09 4.47
N ALA A 178 -14.20 -4.70 3.60
CA ALA A 178 -14.30 -4.89 2.16
C ALA A 178 -13.25 -5.90 1.72
N GLU A 179 -13.70 -6.96 1.06
CA GLU A 179 -12.86 -8.04 0.55
C GLU A 179 -13.05 -8.17 -0.96
N ARG A 180 -11.96 -8.39 -1.68
CA ARG A 180 -12.01 -8.70 -3.11
C ARG A 180 -11.93 -10.22 -3.28
N PRO A 181 -12.98 -10.90 -3.79
CA PRO A 181 -12.97 -12.34 -4.02
C PRO A 181 -11.93 -12.78 -5.04
#